data_AF-A0A1V8M0T9-F1
#
_entry.id   AF-A0A1V8M0T9-F1
#
_cell.length_a   1.000
_cell.length_b   1.000
_cell.length_c   1.000
_cell.angle_alpha   90.00
_cell.angle_beta   90.00
_cell.angle_gamma   90.00
#
_symmetry.space_group_name_H-M   'P 1'
#
loop_
_entity.id
_entity.type
_entity.pdbx_description
1 polymer ?
#
loop_
_entity_poly.entity_id
_entity_poly.type
_entity_poly.pdbx_seq_one_letter_code
_entity_poly.pdbx_strand_id
1 'polypeptide(L)'
;MKILTIPLKQSLNFILLSIFTVSISPAIANSDKQAMEAVQKARQMTRQDDHSAHLTPVDESQKFRGVYYGYLPCKDCAGTKMTLSLKNKNNYLLVTQYAKASSREYYDKGKYTWDDKTRTVTLVSRKNSSISKYSIIDEGTLVPFTVDGTPRVVDQDEYALRRSDTVESREVHIH
;
A
#
# COMPACT_ATOMS: atom_id res chain seq x y z
N MET A 1 54.00 32.06 -40.58
CA MET A 1 52.73 31.37 -40.30
C MET A 1 52.21 30.75 -41.60
N LYS A 2 52.47 29.46 -41.81
CA LYS A 2 51.79 28.60 -42.80
C LYS A 2 51.82 27.18 -42.21
N ILE A 3 50.64 26.70 -41.83
CA ILE A 3 50.41 25.32 -41.40
C ILE A 3 50.14 24.53 -42.68
N LEU A 4 50.87 23.44 -42.89
CA LEU A 4 50.60 22.46 -43.93
C LEU A 4 50.54 21.08 -43.28
N THR A 5 49.35 20.50 -43.42
CA THR A 5 48.88 19.24 -42.86
C THR A 5 49.45 18.06 -43.65
N ILE A 6 49.91 17.03 -42.94
CA ILE A 6 50.34 15.74 -43.53
C ILE A 6 49.28 14.69 -43.16
N PRO A 7 48.68 13.97 -44.12
CA PRO A 7 47.86 12.81 -43.82
C PRO A 7 48.75 11.56 -43.80
N LEU A 8 49.01 10.99 -42.60
CA LEU A 8 49.72 9.72 -42.49
C LEU A 8 48.72 8.58 -42.27
N LYS A 9 48.58 7.76 -43.30
CA LYS A 9 47.82 6.51 -43.31
C LYS A 9 48.68 5.44 -42.64
N GLN A 10 48.38 5.08 -41.39
CA GLN A 10 49.06 3.99 -40.68
C GLN A 10 48.02 2.97 -40.19
N SER A 11 47.92 1.86 -40.93
CA SER A 11 47.36 0.61 -40.44
C SER A 11 48.33 0.02 -39.43
N LEU A 12 48.06 0.22 -38.14
CA LEU A 12 48.89 -0.31 -37.06
C LEU A 12 48.10 -1.39 -36.32
N ASN A 13 48.65 -2.61 -36.38
CA ASN A 13 48.17 -3.85 -35.77
C ASN A 13 47.55 -3.63 -34.39
N PHE A 14 46.29 -4.06 -34.22
CA PHE A 14 45.70 -4.21 -32.89
C PHE A 14 46.48 -5.26 -32.12
N ILE A 15 47.29 -4.76 -31.20
CA ILE A 15 47.97 -5.45 -30.13
C ILE A 15 47.00 -6.44 -29.49
N LEU A 16 47.44 -7.70 -29.42
CA LEU A 16 46.84 -8.75 -28.59
C LEU A 16 46.50 -8.18 -27.21
N LEU A 17 45.24 -7.81 -27.00
CA LEU A 17 44.75 -7.46 -25.68
C LEU A 17 44.66 -8.77 -24.91
N SER A 18 45.75 -9.06 -24.20
CA SER A 18 45.82 -9.92 -23.03
C SER A 18 44.45 -10.02 -22.37
N ILE A 19 43.81 -11.18 -22.50
CA ILE A 19 42.65 -11.57 -21.71
C ILE A 19 43.14 -11.64 -20.27
N PHE A 20 43.10 -10.52 -19.56
CA PHE A 20 43.19 -10.52 -18.11
C PHE A 20 41.84 -11.04 -17.64
N THR A 21 41.74 -12.36 -17.50
CA THR A 21 40.65 -12.98 -16.75
C THR A 21 40.73 -12.41 -15.34
N VAL A 22 39.91 -11.40 -15.05
CA VAL A 22 39.59 -11.03 -13.68
C VAL A 22 38.84 -12.22 -13.11
N SER A 23 39.58 -13.15 -12.52
CA SER A 23 39.04 -14.16 -11.63
C SER A 23 38.50 -13.40 -10.42
N ILE A 24 37.22 -13.04 -10.48
CA ILE A 24 36.46 -12.48 -9.38
C ILE A 24 36.49 -13.54 -8.28
N SER A 25 37.46 -13.39 -7.36
CA SER A 25 37.57 -14.28 -6.21
C SER A 25 36.41 -13.96 -5.27
N PRO A 26 35.61 -14.94 -4.83
CA PRO A 26 34.45 -14.72 -3.95
C PRO A 26 34.82 -14.13 -2.58
N ALA A 27 36.12 -14.08 -2.25
CA ALA A 27 36.64 -13.41 -1.06
C ALA A 27 36.31 -11.91 -1.00
N ILE A 28 36.23 -11.21 -2.14
CA ILE A 28 35.95 -9.76 -2.18
C ILE A 28 34.47 -9.47 -1.86
N ALA A 29 33.55 -10.34 -2.30
CA ALA A 29 32.12 -10.21 -2.01
C ALA A 29 31.78 -10.49 -0.53
N ASN A 30 32.50 -11.42 0.11
CA ASN A 30 32.32 -11.71 1.53
C ASN A 30 32.79 -10.56 2.43
N SER A 31 33.88 -9.88 2.05
CA SER A 31 34.40 -8.72 2.78
C SER A 31 33.46 -7.52 2.71
N ASP A 32 32.83 -7.27 1.57
CA ASP A 32 31.91 -6.14 1.40
C ASP A 32 30.61 -6.34 2.20
N LYS A 33 30.05 -7.56 2.19
CA LYS A 33 28.89 -7.92 3.03
C LYS A 33 29.18 -7.71 4.52
N GLN A 34 30.35 -8.13 4.98
CA GLN A 34 30.77 -7.96 6.38
C GLN A 34 30.98 -6.47 6.73
N ALA A 35 31.55 -5.69 5.81
CA ALA A 35 31.72 -4.25 6.00
C ALA A 35 30.37 -3.52 6.06
N MET A 36 29.43 -3.85 5.16
CA MET A 36 28.07 -3.28 5.17
C MET A 36 27.30 -3.67 6.44
N GLU A 37 27.39 -4.92 6.89
CA GLU A 37 26.77 -5.38 8.14
C GLU A 37 27.35 -4.65 9.37
N ALA A 38 28.67 -4.44 9.40
CA ALA A 38 29.34 -3.69 10.47
C ALA A 38 28.89 -2.21 10.49
N VAL A 39 28.77 -1.58 9.32
CA VAL A 39 28.24 -0.20 9.21
C VAL A 39 26.78 -0.13 9.64
N GLN A 40 25.96 -1.13 9.31
CA GLN A 40 24.56 -1.19 9.73
C GLN A 40 24.43 -1.39 11.25
N LYS A 41 25.22 -2.29 11.85
CA LYS A 41 25.30 -2.47 13.30
C LYS A 41 25.78 -1.21 14.01
N ALA A 42 26.81 -0.55 13.50
CA ALA A 42 27.29 0.73 14.03
C ALA A 42 26.21 1.82 13.97
N ARG A 43 25.46 1.92 12.86
CA ARG A 43 24.31 2.84 12.74
C ARG A 43 23.20 2.51 13.72
N GLN A 44 22.91 1.22 13.98
CA GLN A 44 21.91 0.80 14.97
C GLN A 44 22.37 1.14 16.40
N MET A 45 23.65 0.96 16.73
CA MET A 45 24.21 1.30 18.04
C MET A 45 24.29 2.82 18.28
N THR A 46 24.37 3.62 17.21
CA THR A 46 24.38 5.09 17.31
C THR A 46 22.95 5.67 17.33
N ARG A 47 21.93 4.90 16.90
CA ARG A 47 20.52 5.28 17.06
C ARG A 47 20.05 4.94 18.47
N GLN A 48 20.52 5.73 19.43
CA GLN A 48 19.84 5.89 20.71
C GLN A 48 18.86 7.08 20.61
N ASP A 49 18.09 7.14 19.52
CA ASP A 49 16.94 8.01 19.45
C ASP A 49 15.78 7.25 20.08
N ASP A 50 15.38 7.72 21.26
CA ASP A 50 14.12 7.36 21.88
C ASP A 50 12.98 7.88 21.00
N HIS A 51 12.65 7.14 19.94
CA HIS A 51 11.54 7.42 19.05
C HIS A 51 10.17 7.38 19.78
N SER A 52 10.14 7.02 21.06
CA SER A 52 8.96 7.10 21.93
C SER A 52 8.53 8.55 22.18
N ALA A 53 9.45 9.52 22.08
CA ALA A 53 9.13 10.95 22.24
C ALA A 53 8.32 11.54 21.07
N HIS A 54 8.13 10.79 19.98
CA HIS A 54 7.27 11.16 18.84
C HIS A 54 5.91 10.44 18.81
N LEU A 55 5.55 9.73 19.88
CA LEU A 55 4.19 9.21 20.03
C LEU A 55 3.24 10.37 20.32
N THR A 56 2.82 11.06 19.27
CA THR A 56 1.65 11.94 19.34
C THR A 56 0.48 11.09 19.83
N PRO A 57 -0.30 11.54 20.83
CA PRO A 57 -1.51 10.86 21.22
C PRO A 57 -2.33 10.57 19.97
N VAL A 58 -2.66 9.30 19.73
CA VAL A 58 -3.58 8.93 18.65
C VAL A 58 -4.91 9.56 19.05
N ASP A 59 -5.25 10.63 18.38
CA ASP A 59 -6.57 11.23 18.48
C ASP A 59 -7.58 10.11 18.17
N GLU A 60 -8.43 9.77 19.14
CA GLU A 60 -9.49 8.77 18.99
C GLU A 60 -10.33 9.02 17.73
N SER A 61 -10.34 10.27 17.23
CA SER A 61 -10.91 10.65 15.93
C SER A 61 -10.27 10.01 14.69
N GLN A 62 -9.15 9.32 14.88
CA GLN A 62 -8.28 8.77 13.85
C GLN A 62 -8.20 7.25 13.88
N LYS A 63 -8.70 6.60 14.93
CA LYS A 63 -8.58 5.15 15.15
C LYS A 63 -9.03 4.29 13.95
N PHE A 64 -10.16 4.66 13.34
CA PHE A 64 -10.73 3.96 12.19
C PHE A 64 -10.47 4.67 10.85
N ARG A 65 -9.58 5.66 10.81
CA ARG A 65 -9.18 6.26 9.53
C ARG A 65 -8.35 5.26 8.74
N GLY A 66 -8.44 5.36 7.42
CA GLY A 66 -7.69 4.49 6.53
C GLY A 66 -8.43 4.20 5.24
N VAL A 67 -7.87 3.27 4.47
CA VAL A 67 -8.47 2.75 3.25
C VAL A 67 -8.77 1.28 3.46
N TYR A 68 -10.03 0.93 3.29
CA TYR A 68 -10.54 -0.43 3.46
C TYR A 68 -10.89 -1.02 2.10
N TYR A 69 -10.50 -2.26 1.88
CA TYR A 69 -10.72 -3.00 0.63
C TYR A 69 -11.51 -4.27 0.91
N GLY A 70 -12.36 -4.66 -0.02
CA GLY A 70 -12.97 -5.99 -0.01
C GLY A 70 -13.59 -6.35 -1.35
N TYR A 71 -13.82 -7.65 -1.52
CA TYR A 71 -14.51 -8.22 -2.66
C TYR A 71 -15.73 -8.98 -2.16
N LEU A 72 -16.89 -8.33 -2.23
CA LEU A 72 -18.09 -8.78 -1.55
C LEU A 72 -19.00 -9.60 -2.47
N PRO A 73 -19.79 -10.54 -1.92
CA PRO A 73 -20.80 -11.27 -2.65
C PRO A 73 -21.75 -10.35 -3.40
N CYS A 74 -22.12 -10.78 -4.60
CA CYS A 74 -23.02 -10.05 -5.48
C CYS A 74 -24.08 -11.01 -5.99
N LYS A 75 -25.35 -10.61 -5.91
CA LYS A 75 -26.47 -11.45 -6.34
C LYS A 75 -26.42 -11.78 -7.83
N ASP A 76 -26.10 -10.79 -8.65
CA ASP A 76 -26.19 -10.86 -10.11
C ASP A 76 -24.83 -10.57 -10.80
N CYS A 77 -23.71 -10.82 -10.08
CA CYS A 77 -22.35 -10.68 -10.61
C CYS A 77 -21.35 -11.54 -9.84
N ALA A 78 -20.13 -11.69 -10.35
CA ALA A 78 -19.10 -12.52 -9.70
C ALA A 78 -18.65 -11.96 -8.33
N GLY A 79 -18.92 -10.68 -8.08
CA GLY A 79 -18.63 -10.01 -6.82
C GLY A 79 -18.53 -8.51 -7.00
N THR A 80 -18.37 -7.81 -5.89
CA THR A 80 -18.32 -6.35 -5.82
C THR A 80 -17.02 -5.92 -5.18
N LYS A 81 -16.11 -5.35 -5.98
CA LYS A 81 -14.89 -4.73 -5.46
C LYS A 81 -15.26 -3.40 -4.84
N MET A 82 -14.94 -3.24 -3.55
CA MET A 82 -15.21 -2.03 -2.79
C MET A 82 -13.91 -1.44 -2.25
N THR A 83 -13.83 -0.11 -2.27
CA THR A 83 -12.76 0.66 -1.63
C THR A 83 -13.38 1.80 -0.85
N LEU A 84 -13.33 1.71 0.49
CA LEU A 84 -13.84 2.74 1.39
C LEU A 84 -12.65 3.50 2.01
N SER A 85 -12.51 4.77 1.68
CA SER A 85 -11.53 5.66 2.28
C SER A 85 -12.20 6.55 3.31
N LEU A 86 -11.82 6.41 4.59
CA LEU A 86 -12.23 7.26 5.71
C LEU A 86 -11.13 8.31 5.95
N LYS A 87 -11.41 9.56 5.59
CA LYS A 87 -10.43 10.66 5.50
C LYS A 87 -10.61 11.69 6.59
N ASN A 88 -9.62 12.57 6.71
CA ASN A 88 -9.65 13.71 7.63
C ASN A 88 -10.90 14.59 7.47
N LYS A 89 -11.29 15.26 8.57
CA LYS A 89 -12.48 16.11 8.66
C LYS A 89 -13.78 15.36 8.35
N ASN A 90 -13.83 14.07 8.72
CA ASN A 90 -14.99 13.20 8.62
C ASN A 90 -15.51 13.04 7.19
N ASN A 91 -14.65 13.05 6.18
CA ASN A 91 -15.06 12.85 4.78
C ASN A 91 -14.79 11.40 4.38
N TYR A 92 -15.67 10.81 3.58
CA TYR A 92 -15.39 9.51 2.96
C TYR A 92 -15.43 9.55 1.44
N LEU A 93 -14.80 8.56 0.83
CA LEU A 93 -14.97 8.16 -0.56
C LEU A 93 -15.19 6.65 -0.59
N LEU A 94 -16.33 6.23 -1.13
CA LEU A 94 -16.62 4.84 -1.45
C LEU A 94 -16.55 4.66 -2.97
N VAL A 95 -15.71 3.72 -3.41
CA VAL A 95 -15.64 3.25 -4.79
C VAL A 95 -16.21 1.85 -4.86
N THR A 96 -17.12 1.62 -5.79
CA THR A 96 -17.76 0.33 -6.02
C THR A 96 -17.60 -0.05 -7.48
N GLN A 97 -17.03 -1.22 -7.74
CA GLN A 97 -16.91 -1.81 -9.07
C GLN A 97 -17.52 -3.21 -9.06
N TYR A 98 -18.57 -3.41 -9.86
CA TYR A 98 -19.18 -4.72 -10.01
C TYR A 98 -18.34 -5.55 -10.98
N ALA A 99 -18.02 -6.79 -10.62
CA ALA A 99 -17.33 -7.72 -11.49
C ALA A 99 -18.30 -8.25 -12.58
N LYS A 100 -18.54 -7.40 -13.58
CA LYS A 100 -19.30 -7.65 -14.80
C LYS A 100 -18.41 -7.37 -16.02
N ALA A 101 -18.94 -7.59 -17.22
CA ALA A 101 -18.22 -7.25 -18.46
C ALA A 101 -17.83 -5.77 -18.56
N SER A 102 -18.60 -4.88 -17.91
CA SER A 102 -18.25 -3.47 -17.80
C SER A 102 -17.28 -3.24 -16.65
N SER A 103 -16.20 -2.51 -16.92
CA SER A 103 -15.23 -2.04 -15.92
C SER A 103 -15.67 -0.76 -15.18
N ARG A 104 -16.93 -0.33 -15.34
CA ARG A 104 -17.43 0.93 -14.79
C ARG A 104 -17.36 0.96 -13.26
N GLU A 105 -16.81 2.05 -12.75
CA GLU A 105 -16.77 2.36 -11.32
C GLU A 105 -17.88 3.34 -10.94
N TYR A 106 -18.38 3.18 -9.71
CA TYR A 106 -19.35 4.07 -9.08
C TYR A 106 -18.71 4.71 -7.86
N TYR A 107 -18.93 6.01 -7.71
CA TYR A 107 -18.33 6.80 -6.64
C TYR A 107 -19.42 7.42 -5.77
N ASP A 108 -19.29 7.23 -4.47
CA ASP A 108 -20.09 7.90 -3.46
C ASP A 108 -19.18 8.64 -2.48
N LYS A 109 -19.56 9.87 -2.13
CA LYS A 109 -18.75 10.77 -1.30
C LYS A 109 -19.67 11.46 -0.32
N GLY A 110 -19.20 11.68 0.90
CA GLY A 110 -20.02 12.31 1.92
C GLY A 110 -19.32 12.48 3.24
N LYS A 111 -20.11 12.51 4.31
CA LYS A 111 -19.64 12.59 5.69
C LYS A 111 -19.74 11.24 6.38
N TYR A 112 -18.84 10.98 7.30
CA TYR A 112 -18.94 9.79 8.16
C TYR A 112 -18.79 10.13 9.64
N THR A 113 -19.43 9.31 10.46
CA THR A 113 -19.23 9.26 11.91
C THR A 113 -18.96 7.82 12.30
N TRP A 114 -18.33 7.61 13.45
CA TRP A 114 -18.33 6.31 14.10
C TRP A 114 -18.76 6.48 15.55
N ASP A 115 -19.26 5.40 16.11
CA ASP A 115 -19.69 5.31 17.50
C ASP A 115 -19.05 4.07 18.11
N ASP A 116 -18.21 4.31 19.12
CA ASP A 116 -17.46 3.27 19.83
C ASP A 116 -18.38 2.38 20.69
N LYS A 117 -19.49 2.92 21.21
CA LYS A 117 -20.43 2.17 22.05
C LYS A 117 -21.19 1.16 21.21
N THR A 118 -21.67 1.59 20.04
CA THR A 118 -22.43 0.75 19.11
C THR A 118 -21.56 0.05 18.08
N ARG A 119 -20.24 0.26 18.11
CA ARG A 119 -19.26 -0.33 17.18
C ARG A 119 -19.69 -0.16 15.72
N THR A 120 -20.11 1.06 15.36
CA THR A 120 -20.74 1.33 14.05
C THR A 120 -20.13 2.53 13.36
N VAL A 121 -19.77 2.40 12.08
CA VAL A 121 -19.49 3.52 11.16
C VAL A 121 -20.74 3.85 10.37
N THR A 122 -21.12 5.12 10.32
CA THR A 122 -22.25 5.63 9.52
C THR A 122 -21.73 6.55 8.43
N LEU A 123 -22.10 6.27 7.17
CA LEU A 123 -21.83 7.10 6.01
C LEU A 123 -23.11 7.83 5.60
N VAL A 124 -23.00 9.13 5.34
CA VAL A 124 -24.08 9.98 4.83
C VAL A 124 -23.66 10.59 3.50
N SER A 125 -24.29 10.15 2.41
CA SER A 125 -23.95 10.60 1.05
C SER A 125 -24.26 12.07 0.85
N ARG A 126 -23.34 12.79 0.20
CA ARG A 126 -23.56 14.18 -0.21
C ARG A 126 -24.59 14.28 -1.34
N LYS A 127 -24.70 13.26 -2.20
CA LYS A 127 -25.50 13.35 -3.43
C LYS A 127 -26.99 13.30 -3.15
N ASN A 128 -27.40 12.43 -2.23
CA ASN A 128 -28.82 12.09 -1.99
C ASN A 128 -29.16 11.91 -0.52
N SER A 129 -28.24 12.25 0.40
CA SER A 129 -28.41 12.06 1.85
C SER A 129 -28.70 10.61 2.28
N SER A 130 -28.42 9.63 1.40
CA SER A 130 -28.57 8.22 1.74
C SER A 130 -27.60 7.82 2.85
N ILE A 131 -28.05 6.90 3.70
CA ILE A 131 -27.31 6.44 4.87
C ILE A 131 -26.87 5.00 4.63
N SER A 132 -25.60 4.71 4.87
CA SER A 132 -25.04 3.35 4.89
C SER A 132 -24.31 3.11 6.20
N LYS A 133 -24.40 1.89 6.75
CA LYS A 133 -23.78 1.55 8.04
C LYS A 133 -22.86 0.35 7.92
N TYR A 134 -21.83 0.33 8.75
CA TYR A 134 -20.84 -0.73 8.83
C TYR A 134 -20.57 -1.08 10.30
N SER A 135 -20.49 -2.37 10.62
CA SER A 135 -20.07 -2.88 11.91
C SER A 135 -18.55 -2.87 11.99
N ILE A 136 -18.03 -2.42 13.13
CA ILE A 136 -16.60 -2.43 13.44
C ILE A 136 -16.28 -3.74 14.16
N ILE A 137 -15.57 -4.64 13.48
CA ILE A 137 -15.18 -5.95 14.04
C ILE A 137 -13.91 -5.80 14.86
N ASP A 138 -12.94 -5.06 14.34
CA ASP A 138 -11.70 -4.64 14.98
C ASP A 138 -11.24 -3.31 14.35
N GLU A 139 -10.04 -2.83 14.68
CA GLU A 139 -9.52 -1.55 14.15
C GLU A 139 -9.33 -1.54 12.62
N GLY A 140 -9.08 -2.72 12.04
CA GLY A 140 -8.79 -2.93 10.63
C GLY A 140 -9.94 -3.51 9.83
N THR A 141 -11.10 -3.79 10.43
CA THR A 141 -12.14 -4.61 9.79
C THR A 141 -13.53 -4.00 9.94
N LEU A 142 -14.17 -3.75 8.79
CA LEU A 142 -15.53 -3.25 8.69
C LEU A 142 -16.42 -4.25 7.94
N VAL A 143 -17.66 -4.45 8.40
CA VAL A 143 -18.65 -5.29 7.70
C VAL A 143 -19.89 -4.44 7.41
N PRO A 144 -20.34 -4.31 6.15
CA PRO A 144 -21.54 -3.53 5.85
C PRO A 144 -22.77 -4.18 6.48
N PHE A 145 -23.71 -3.33 6.88
CA PHE A 145 -25.03 -3.79 7.33
C PHE A 145 -25.78 -4.48 6.16
N THR A 146 -26.86 -5.18 6.49
CA THR A 146 -27.80 -5.68 5.50
C THR A 146 -28.55 -4.53 4.83
N VAL A 147 -29.24 -4.82 3.72
CA VAL A 147 -30.09 -3.84 3.02
C VAL A 147 -31.22 -3.34 3.92
N ASP A 148 -31.67 -4.17 4.86
CA ASP A 148 -32.72 -3.84 5.83
C ASP A 148 -32.20 -3.04 7.04
N GLY A 149 -30.90 -2.73 7.07
CA GLY A 149 -30.28 -1.91 8.11
C GLY A 149 -29.95 -2.66 9.40
N THR A 150 -29.88 -3.99 9.36
CA THR A 150 -29.43 -4.81 10.49
C THR A 150 -27.93 -5.13 10.39
N PRO A 151 -27.20 -5.26 11.51
CA PRO A 151 -25.83 -5.80 11.48
C PRO A 151 -25.81 -7.22 10.90
N ARG A 152 -24.80 -7.55 10.10
CA ARG A 152 -24.58 -8.92 9.62
C ARG A 152 -23.99 -9.75 10.76
N VAL A 153 -24.41 -11.02 10.87
CA VAL A 153 -23.77 -11.98 11.78
C VAL A 153 -22.41 -12.35 11.20
N VAL A 154 -21.35 -12.13 11.99
CA VAL A 154 -19.95 -12.27 11.59
C VAL A 154 -19.52 -13.72 11.79
N ASP A 155 -20.07 -14.61 10.98
CA ASP A 155 -19.66 -16.03 10.98
C ASP A 155 -18.82 -16.36 9.74
N GLN A 156 -18.85 -15.50 8.71
CA GLN A 156 -18.17 -15.72 7.44
C GLN A 156 -17.53 -14.41 6.99
N ASP A 157 -16.22 -14.42 6.74
CA ASP A 157 -15.40 -13.29 6.26
C ASP A 157 -15.85 -12.73 4.89
N GLU A 158 -16.89 -13.30 4.29
CA GLU A 158 -17.43 -12.98 2.97
C GLU A 158 -17.72 -11.48 2.78
N TYR A 159 -18.12 -10.79 3.84
CA TYR A 159 -18.52 -9.37 3.78
C TYR A 159 -17.50 -8.41 4.38
N ALA A 160 -16.28 -8.86 4.70
CA ALA A 160 -15.29 -8.01 5.36
C ALA A 160 -14.60 -7.02 4.39
N LEU A 161 -14.53 -5.76 4.81
CA LEU A 161 -13.60 -4.75 4.28
C LEU A 161 -12.41 -4.65 5.23
N ARG A 162 -11.20 -4.91 4.73
CA ARG A 162 -9.96 -4.92 5.52
C ARG A 162 -9.10 -3.68 5.22
N ARG A 163 -8.55 -3.07 6.25
CA ARG A 163 -7.73 -1.86 6.15
C ARG A 163 -6.38 -2.19 5.51
N SER A 164 -5.90 -1.28 4.68
CA SER A 164 -4.73 -1.49 3.82
C SER A 164 -3.41 -1.75 4.57
N ASP A 165 -3.31 -1.23 5.79
CA ASP A 165 -2.15 -1.35 6.69
C ASP A 165 -2.18 -2.62 7.56
N THR A 166 -3.35 -3.27 7.70
CA THR A 166 -3.50 -4.51 8.48
C THR A 166 -3.44 -5.76 7.63
N VAL A 167 -3.68 -5.64 6.33
CA VAL A 167 -3.36 -6.69 5.37
C VAL A 167 -1.84 -6.63 5.19
N GLU A 168 -1.10 -7.62 5.72
CA GLU A 168 0.33 -7.76 5.43
C GLU A 168 0.51 -7.54 3.93
N SER A 169 1.35 -6.57 3.58
CA SER A 169 1.75 -6.25 2.23
C SER A 169 2.27 -7.53 1.59
N ARG A 170 1.36 -8.30 0.98
CA ARG A 170 1.68 -9.47 0.18
C ARG A 170 2.70 -8.98 -0.82
N GLU A 171 3.88 -9.59 -0.76
CA GLU A 171 4.92 -9.50 -1.77
C GLU A 171 4.26 -9.32 -3.14
N VAL A 172 4.51 -8.18 -3.75
CA VAL A 172 4.35 -8.04 -5.19
C VAL A 172 5.47 -8.87 -5.81
N HIS A 173 5.34 -10.20 -5.74
CA HIS A 173 6.12 -11.12 -6.53
C HIS A 173 5.67 -10.90 -7.98
N ILE A 174 6.41 -10.03 -8.67
CA ILE A 174 6.34 -9.92 -10.12
C ILE A 174 6.95 -11.22 -10.67
N HIS A 175 6.11 -12.06 -11.27
CA HIS A 175 6.54 -13.18 -12.10
C HIS A 175 6.74 -12.72 -13.55
#